data_AF-A0A934IWE4-F1
#
_entry.id   AF-A0A934IWE4-F1
#
_cell.length_a   1.000
_cell.length_b   1.000
_cell.length_c   1.000
_cell.angle_alpha   90.00
_cell.angle_beta   90.00
_cell.angle_gamma   90.00
#
_symmetry.space_group_name_H-M   'P 1'
#
loop_
_entity.id
_entity.type
_entity.pdbx_description
1 polymer ?
#
loop_
_entity_poly.entity_id
_entity_poly.type
_entity_poly.pdbx_seq_one_letter_code
_entity_poly.pdbx_strand_id
1 'polypeptide(L)' 'MVTIIVVLIAAAICVFQLPIMMRNRWIKETAVFVVFLVAGSIMSVIAWKMITVPSPLKLIVYIYKPINQFLELMFRRS' A
#
# COMPACT_ATOMS: atom_id res chain seq x y z
N MET A 1 -12.13 0.69 -8.75
CA MET A 1 -12.67 2.06 -8.82
C MET A 1 -11.71 3.06 -8.17
N VAL A 2 -11.43 2.98 -6.87
CA VAL A 2 -10.59 4.00 -6.19
C VAL A 2 -9.12 4.02 -6.64
N THR A 3 -8.53 2.87 -6.97
CA THR A 3 -7.16 2.83 -7.54
C THR A 3 -7.02 3.66 -8.82
N ILE A 4 -8.01 3.61 -9.71
CA ILE A 4 -8.01 4.35 -10.98
C ILE A 4 -8.11 5.86 -10.71
N ILE A 5 -8.95 6.26 -9.75
CA ILE A 5 -9.12 7.66 -9.34
C ILE A 5 -7.82 8.21 -8.74
N VAL A 6 -7.17 7.46 -7.85
CA VAL A 6 -5.89 7.85 -7.23
C VAL A 6 -4.80 8.01 -8.30
N VAL A 7 -4.73 7.11 -9.27
CA VAL A 7 -3.75 7.19 -10.38
C VAL A 7 -4.05 8.40 -11.28
N LEU A 8 -5.31 8.68 -11.61
CA LEU A 8 -5.69 9.84 -12.42
C LEU A 8 -5.35 11.16 -11.73
N ILE A 9 -5.61 11.27 -10.43
CA ILE A 9 -5.26 12.45 -9.64
C ILE A 9 -3.74 12.60 -9.57
N ALA A 10 -3.01 11.52 -9.27
CA ALA A 10 -1.53 11.55 -9.25
C ALA A 10 -0.96 11.97 -10.62
N ALA A 11 -1.52 11.47 -11.73
CA ALA A 11 -1.11 11.86 -13.07
C ALA A 11 -1.42 13.34 -13.38
N ALA A 12 -2.61 13.83 -13.00
CA ALA A 12 -2.97 15.23 -13.16
C ALA A 12 -2.01 16.15 -12.38
N ILE A 13 -1.73 15.83 -11.12
CA ILE A 13 -0.79 16.58 -10.29
C ILE A 13 0.60 16.58 -10.95
N CYS A 14 1.09 15.43 -11.41
CA CYS A 14 2.35 15.34 -12.16
C CYS A 14 2.37 16.28 -13.37
N VAL A 15 1.33 16.30 -14.20
CA VAL A 15 1.27 17.16 -15.41
C VAL A 15 1.35 18.65 -15.08
N PHE A 16 0.81 19.10 -13.95
CA PHE A 16 0.91 20.50 -13.54
C PHE A 16 2.21 20.83 -12.79
N GLN A 17 2.70 19.94 -11.92
CA GLN A 17 3.82 20.21 -11.02
C GLN A 17 5.21 19.86 -11.61
N LEU A 18 5.33 18.81 -12.44
CA LEU A 18 6.59 18.50 -13.12
C LEU A 18 7.10 19.63 -14.02
N PRO A 19 6.31 20.25 -14.91
CA PRO A 19 6.84 21.30 -15.78
C PRO A 19 7.24 22.54 -14.98
N ILE A 20 6.54 22.85 -13.89
CA ILE A 20 6.86 24.00 -13.03
C ILE A 20 8.18 23.79 -12.27
N MET A 21 8.43 22.57 -11.77
CA MET A 21 9.67 22.24 -11.06
C MET A 21 10.87 22.04 -12.00
N MET A 22 10.64 21.45 -13.18
CA MET A 22 11.67 21.32 -14.22
C MET A 22 12.12 22.69 -14.74
N ARG A 23 11.20 23.65 -14.91
CA ARG A 23 11.53 25.01 -15.32
C ARG A 23 12.44 25.71 -14.31
N ASN A 24 12.28 25.41 -13.02
CA ASN A 24 13.10 25.97 -11.95
C ASN A 24 14.39 25.18 -11.65
N ARG A 25 14.65 24.06 -12.36
CA ARG A 25 15.77 23.12 -12.11
C ARG A 25 15.84 22.56 -10.67
N TRP A 26 14.72 22.50 -9.96
CA TRP A 26 14.67 22.01 -8.58
C TRP A 26 14.51 20.49 -8.52
N ILE A 27 15.56 19.79 -8.93
CA ILE A 27 15.63 18.32 -8.99
C ILE A 27 15.42 17.68 -7.60
N LYS A 28 15.91 18.32 -6.54
CA LYS A 28 15.72 17.85 -5.15
C LYS A 28 14.25 17.94 -4.73
N GLU A 29 13.58 19.04 -5.02
CA GLU A 29 12.16 19.21 -4.70
C GLU A 29 11.27 18.27 -5.51
N THR A 30 11.61 18.07 -6.79
CA THR A 30 10.91 17.11 -7.66
C THR A 30 11.00 15.69 -7.09
N ALA A 31 12.18 15.29 -6.61
CA ALA A 31 12.36 13.97 -5.99
C ALA A 31 11.52 13.82 -4.72
N VAL A 32 11.53 14.81 -3.81
CA VAL A 32 10.72 14.80 -2.59
C VAL A 32 9.23 14.75 -2.94
N PHE A 33 8.80 15.55 -3.91
CA PHE A 33 7.41 15.59 -4.38
C PHE A 33 6.95 14.23 -4.91
N VAL A 34 7.71 13.61 -5.83
CA VAL A 34 7.36 12.30 -6.39
C VAL A 34 7.34 11.22 -5.30
N VAL A 35 8.30 11.23 -4.38
CA VAL A 35 8.33 10.29 -3.25
C VAL A 35 7.07 10.44 -2.39
N PHE A 36 6.68 11.66 -2.05
CA PHE A 36 5.48 11.92 -1.26
C PHE A 36 4.20 11.53 -2.01
N LEU A 37 4.12 11.80 -3.31
CA LEU A 37 2.98 11.46 -4.16
C LEU A 37 2.79 9.95 -4.27
N VAL A 38 3.89 9.21 -4.46
CA VAL A 38 3.89 7.74 -4.50
C VAL A 38 3.51 7.18 -3.13
N ALA A 39 4.12 7.69 -2.05
CA ALA A 39 3.81 7.26 -0.70
C ALA A 39 2.34 7.47 -0.35
N GLY A 40 1.80 8.68 -0.61
CA GLY A 40 0.39 9.01 -0.37
C GLY A 40 -0.57 8.21 -1.24
N SER A 41 -0.21 7.90 -2.49
CA SER A 41 -1.00 7.04 -3.37
C SER A 41 -1.04 5.60 -2.87
N ILE A 42 0.10 5.02 -2.50
CA ILE A 42 0.18 3.67 -1.92
C ILE A 42 -0.65 3.63 -0.63
N MET A 43 -0.48 4.62 0.24
CA MET A 43 -1.18 4.72 1.51
C MET A 43 -2.70 4.87 1.32
N SER A 44 -3.15 5.66 0.33
CA SER A 44 -4.57 5.75 -0.05
C SER A 44 -5.12 4.42 -0.57
N VAL A 45 -4.34 3.69 -1.38
CA VAL A 45 -4.76 2.38 -1.88
C VAL A 45 -4.82 1.37 -0.74
N ILE A 46 -3.88 1.37 0.21
CA ILE A 46 -3.90 0.51 1.41
C ILE A 46 -5.10 0.86 2.30
N ALA A 47 -5.33 2.15 2.55
CA ALA A 47 -6.44 2.64 3.34
C ALA A 47 -7.78 2.29 2.70
N TRP A 48 -7.93 2.47 1.38
CA TRP A 48 -9.16 2.11 0.66
C TRP A 48 -9.35 0.61 0.53
N LYS A 49 -8.28 -0.13 0.25
CA LYS A 49 -8.31 -1.59 0.29
C LYS A 49 -8.68 -2.08 1.68
N MET A 50 -8.76 -1.18 2.70
CA MET A 50 -9.16 -1.40 4.09
C MET A 50 -8.95 -2.87 4.30
N ILE A 51 -7.70 -3.33 4.52
CA ILE A 51 -7.44 -4.73 4.90
C ILE A 51 -8.56 -5.03 5.85
N THR A 52 -9.60 -5.75 5.38
CA THR A 52 -10.95 -5.60 5.93
C THR A 52 -10.78 -6.18 7.29
N VAL A 53 -10.54 -5.34 8.33
CA VAL A 53 -9.68 -5.73 9.46
C VAL A 53 -10.17 -7.10 9.80
N PRO A 54 -9.44 -8.17 9.40
CA PRO A 54 -10.05 -9.48 9.40
C PRO A 54 -10.44 -9.61 10.85
N SER A 55 -11.75 -9.75 11.13
CA SER A 55 -12.28 -9.49 12.47
C SER A 55 -11.27 -10.00 13.48
N PRO A 56 -10.89 -9.30 14.57
CA PRO A 56 -9.69 -9.64 15.34
C PRO A 56 -9.45 -11.15 15.54
N LEU A 57 -10.54 -11.91 15.68
CA LEU A 57 -10.65 -13.36 15.48
C LEU A 57 -9.92 -13.97 14.25
N LYS A 58 -10.20 -13.57 13.01
CA LYS A 58 -9.53 -14.00 11.77
C LYS A 58 -8.02 -13.74 11.78
N LEU A 59 -7.56 -12.65 12.41
CA LEU A 59 -6.12 -12.38 12.55
C LEU A 59 -5.47 -13.44 13.45
N ILE A 60 -6.12 -13.75 14.58
CA ILE A 60 -5.72 -14.82 15.50
C ILE A 60 -5.74 -16.16 14.76
N VAL A 61 -6.81 -16.48 14.02
CA VAL A 61 -6.92 -17.71 13.23
C VAL A 61 -5.80 -17.82 12.19
N TYR A 62 -5.42 -16.72 11.54
CA TYR A 62 -4.33 -16.72 10.56
C TYR A 62 -2.98 -17.05 11.20
N ILE A 63 -2.68 -16.48 12.38
CA ILE A 63 -1.46 -16.77 13.15
C ILE A 63 -1.45 -18.22 13.65
N TYR A 64 -2.61 -18.72 14.11
CA TYR A 64 -2.73 -20.09 14.63
C TYR A 64 -2.79 -21.17 13.56
N LYS A 65 -3.16 -20.84 12.31
CA LYS A 65 -3.26 -21.81 11.21
C LYS A 65 -1.95 -22.60 10.95
N PRO A 66 -0.77 -21.96 10.80
CA PRO A 66 0.47 -22.71 10.61
C PRO A 66 0.82 -23.56 11.83
N ILE A 67 0.55 -23.06 13.06
CA ILE A 67 0.80 -23.80 14.31
C ILE A 67 -0.08 -25.07 14.34
N ASN A 68 -1.35 -24.95 13.97
CA ASN A 68 -2.27 -26.08 13.94
C ASN A 68 -1.82 -27.14 12.92
N GLN A 69 -1.34 -26.71 11.74
CA GLN A 69 -0.78 -27.62 10.74
C GLN A 69 0.51 -28.32 11.25
N PHE A 70 1.36 -27.62 11.99
CA PHE A 70 2.53 -28.20 12.63
C PHE A 70 2.15 -29.23 13.72
N LEU A 71 1.16 -28.92 14.54
CA LEU A 71 0.66 -29.83 15.57
C LEU A 71 -0.03 -31.04 14.95
N GLU A 72 -0.83 -30.86 13.90
CA GLU A 72 -1.42 -31.96 13.12
C GLU A 72 -0.34 -32.85 12.50
N LEU A 73 0.73 -32.28 11.92
CA LEU A 73 1.86 -33.03 11.38
C LEU A 73 2.62 -33.82 12.46
N MET A 74 2.73 -33.26 13.66
CA MET A 74 3.40 -33.88 14.79
C MET A 74 2.56 -35.03 15.40
N PHE A 75 1.26 -34.80 15.62
CA PHE A 75 0.33 -35.81 16.14
C PHE A 75 0.02 -36.91 15.13
N ARG A 76 0.02 -36.62 13.82
CA ARG A 76 -0.16 -37.63 12.76
C ARG A 76 1.02 -38.60 12.64
N ARG A 77 2.16 -38.31 13.27
CA ARG A 77 3.36 -39.14 13.28
C ARG A 77 3.57 -39.98 14.56
N SER A 78 2.66 -39.91 15.53
CA SER A 78 2.66 -40.75 16.74
C SER A 78 1.49 -41.73 16.74
#